data_AF-U2QIK8-F1
#
_entry.id   AF-U2QIK8-F1
#
_cell.length_a   1.000
_cell.length_b   1.000
_cell.length_c   1.000
_cell.angle_alpha   90.00
_cell.angle_beta   90.00
_cell.angle_gamma   90.00
#
_symmetry.space_group_name_H-M   'P 1'
#
loop_
_entity.id
_entity.type
_entity.pdbx_description
1 polymer ?
#
loop_
_entity_poly.entity_id
_entity_poly.type
_entity_poly.pdbx_seq_one_letter_code
_entity_poly.pdbx_strand_id
1 'polypeptide(L)' 'MGAYRDENKNGTWYCKFSYVNWKGEKLNKKKRGFSTKKEALN' A
#
# COMPACT_ATOMS: atom_id res chain seq x y z
N MET A 1 -0.05 8.28 -4.50
CA MET A 1 -0.33 7.00 -3.80
C MET A 1 -0.83 6.01 -4.82
N GLY A 2 -0.21 4.84 -4.96
CA GLY A 2 -0.66 3.81 -5.88
C GLY A 2 -1.35 2.69 -5.11
N ALA A 3 -2.58 2.36 -5.50
CA ALA A 3 -3.27 1.16 -5.04
C ALA A 3 -3.01 0.04 -6.05
N TYR A 4 -2.41 -1.04 -5.58
CA TYR A 4 -1.99 -2.17 -6.41
C TYR A 4 -2.77 -3.41 -5.99
N ARG A 5 -3.08 -4.27 -6.96
CA ARG A 5 -3.81 -5.51 -6.72
C ARG A 5 -2.81 -6.66 -6.59
N ASP A 6 -2.88 -7.40 -5.49
CA ASP A 6 -2.10 -8.62 -5.30
C ASP A 6 -2.90 -9.79 -5.90
N GLU A 7 -2.54 -10.19 -7.12
CA GLU A 7 -3.24 -11.25 -7.86
C GLU A 7 -3.00 -12.64 -7.25
N ASN A 8 -1.90 -12.80 -6.51
CA ASN A 8 -1.42 -14.09 -5.98
C ASN A 8 -2.08 -14.52 -4.65
N LYS A 9 -2.85 -13.64 -3.99
CA LYS A 9 -3.47 -13.90 -2.67
C LYS A 9 -4.92 -13.39 -2.62
N ASN A 10 -5.84 -14.01 -3.36
CA ASN A 10 -7.28 -13.69 -3.34
C ASN A 10 -7.69 -12.31 -3.90
N GLY A 11 -6.86 -11.67 -4.74
CA GLY A 11 -7.22 -10.36 -5.31
C GLY A 11 -7.26 -9.24 -4.25
N THR A 12 -6.54 -9.42 -3.15
CA THR A 12 -6.43 -8.44 -2.07
C THR A 12 -5.70 -7.19 -2.57
N TRP A 13 -6.20 -6.02 -2.18
CA TRP A 13 -5.57 -4.74 -2.53
C TRP A 13 -4.52 -4.38 -1.49
N TYR A 14 -3.45 -3.74 -1.95
CA TYR A 14 -2.43 -3.16 -1.10
C TYR A 14 -2.07 -1.75 -1.55
N CYS A 15 -1.70 -0.93 -0.57
CA CYS A 15 -1.18 0.40 -0.82
C CYS A 15 0.26 0.49 -0.36
N LYS A 16 1.09 1.06 -1.23
CA LYS A 16 2.48 1.36 -0.96
C LYS A 16 2.62 2.87 -0.74
N PHE A 17 3.13 3.21 0.43
CA PHE A 17 3.45 4.58 0.79
C PHE A 17 4.95 4.68 0.98
N SER A 18 5.57 5.58 0.22
CA SER A 18 6.97 5.93 0.39
C SER A 18 6.99 7.30 1.07
N TYR A 19 7.65 7.39 2.22
CA TYR A 19 7.82 8.65 2.94
C TYR A 19 9.25 8.80 3.41
N VAL A 20 9.69 10.05 3.51
CA VAL A 20 10.98 10.41 4.07
C VAL A 20 10.75 10.69 5.55
N ASN A 21 11.46 9.99 6.43
CA ASN A 21 11.40 10.31 7.85
C ASN A 21 12.14 11.64 8.12
N TRP A 22 11.98 12.18 9.32
CA TRP A 22 12.69 13.40 9.73
C TRP A 22 14.22 13.26 9.74
N LYS A 23 14.75 12.03 9.69
CA LYS A 23 16.18 11.71 9.55
C LYS A 23 16.67 11.62 8.09
N GLY A 24 15.79 11.83 7.10
CA GLY A 24 16.13 11.76 5.68
C GLY A 24 16.10 10.36 5.05
N GLU A 25 15.71 9.34 5.81
CA GLU A 25 15.63 7.97 5.31
C GLU A 25 14.34 7.76 4.53
N LYS A 26 14.44 7.17 3.33
CA LYS A 26 13.30 6.80 2.50
C LYS A 26 12.72 5.47 3.00
N LEU A 27 11.68 5.54 3.83
CA LEU A 27 10.95 4.36 4.27
C LEU A 27 9.81 4.03 3.31
N ASN A 28 9.63 2.72 3.09
CA ASN A 28 8.53 2.17 2.33
C ASN A 28 7.63 1.38 3.27
N LYS A 29 6.40 1.84 3.45
CA LYS A 29 5.38 1.14 4.23
C LYS A 29 4.35 0.55 3.28
N LYS A 30 4.06 -0.73 3.47
CA LYS A 30 3.06 -1.46 2.70
C LYS A 30 1.93 -1.83 3.65
N LYS A 31 0.72 -1.36 3.36
CA LYS A 31 -0.49 -1.80 4.08
C LYS A 31 -1.22 -2.78 3.16
N ARG A 32 -1.41 -4.01 3.66
CA ARG A 32 -2.01 -5.15 2.95
C ARG A 32 -3.27 -5.59 3.70
N GLY A 33 -4.20 -6.24 2.99
CA GLY A 33 -5.42 -6.78 3.59
C GLY A 33 -6.71 -6.01 3.24
N PHE A 34 -6.68 -5.15 2.24
CA PHE A 34 -7.89 -4.46 1.79
C PHE A 34 -8.67 -5.35 0.83
N SER A 35 -9.94 -5.60 1.14
CA SER A 35 -10.82 -6.40 0.29
C SER A 35 -11.16 -5.68 -1.02
N THR A 36 -11.17 -4.35 -1.01
CA THR A 36 -11.53 -3.55 -2.19
C THR A 36 -10.53 -2.43 -2.52
N LYS A 37 -10.49 -2.06 -3.81
CA LYS A 37 -9.72 -0.91 -4.32
C LYS A 37 -10.08 0.38 -3.61
N LYS A 38 -11.35 0.53 -3.24
CA LYS A 38 -11.90 1.73 -2.57
C LYS A 38 -11.39 1.85 -1.14
N GLU A 39 -11.30 0.74 -0.39
CA GLU A 39 -10.67 0.73 0.94
C GLU A 39 -9.15 0.93 0.89
N ALA A 40 -8.50 0.53 -0.21
CA ALA A 40 -7.09 0.81 -0.39
C ALA A 40 -6.84 2.30 -0.72
N LEU A 41 -7.73 2.95 -1.47
CA LEU A 41 -7.59 4.36 -1.89
C LEU A 41 -8.08 5.40 -0.87
N ASN A 42 -8.98 5.04 0.05
CA ASN A 42 -9.44 5.89 1.16
C ASN A 42 -8.54 5.76 2.39
#